data_AF-A0A941W677-F1
#
_entry.id   AF-A0A941W677-F1
#
_cell.length_a   1.000
_cell.length_b   1.000
_cell.length_c   1.000
_cell.angle_alpha   90.00
_cell.angle_beta   90.00
_cell.angle_gamma   90.00
#
_symmetry.space_group_name_H-M   'P 1'
#
loop_
_entity.id
_entity.type
_entity.pdbx_description
1 polymer ?
#
loop_
_entity_poly.entity_id
_entity_poly.type
_entity_poly.pdbx_seq_one_letter_code
_entity_poly.pdbx_strand_id
1 'polypeptide(L)'
;MISLLLLASACANSGVPETWEDQPDDTGQGLAERNFVSSCVEANDDLPDAKAESYCTCVLVKVKAAVSYEEFGKFDDFIDTHRADITAEMLSENFGWFTEAVEACPV
;
A
#
# COMPACT_ATOMS: atom_id res chain seq x y z
N MET A 1 13.51 6.42 -41.85
CA MET A 1 12.72 5.48 -41.03
C MET A 1 13.25 5.53 -39.60
N ILE A 2 12.58 6.27 -38.72
CA ILE A 2 12.51 5.98 -37.28
C ILE A 2 11.10 6.41 -36.89
N SER A 3 10.22 5.42 -36.68
CA SER A 3 8.85 5.63 -36.23
C SER A 3 8.87 5.96 -34.74
N LEU A 4 8.62 7.22 -34.39
CA LEU A 4 8.21 7.57 -33.02
C LEU A 4 6.70 7.27 -32.90
N LEU A 5 6.39 6.05 -32.48
CA LEU A 5 5.05 5.61 -32.12
C LEU A 5 5.04 5.18 -30.66
N LEU A 6 5.13 6.12 -29.72
CA LEU A 6 4.84 5.87 -28.30
C LEU A 6 4.36 7.18 -27.63
N LEU A 7 3.17 7.64 -28.00
CA LEU A 7 2.39 8.64 -27.24
C LEU A 7 0.93 8.18 -27.17
N ALA A 8 0.74 6.98 -26.64
CA ALA A 8 -0.50 6.55 -26.02
C ALA A 8 -0.04 6.02 -24.64
N SER A 9 -0.47 6.48 -23.49
CA SER A 9 -1.74 7.08 -23.07
C SER A 9 -1.48 7.78 -21.72
N ALA A 10 -1.60 9.12 -21.66
CA ALA A 10 -1.40 9.86 -20.41
C ALA A 10 -2.68 10.57 -19.91
N CYS A 11 -3.86 10.13 -20.36
CA CYS A 11 -4.99 10.14 -19.44
C CYS A 11 -4.74 8.96 -18.49
N ALA A 12 -3.93 9.20 -17.46
CA ALA A 12 -3.87 8.31 -16.30
C ALA A 12 -5.31 8.01 -15.91
N ASN A 13 -5.66 6.73 -15.87
CA ASN A 13 -6.94 6.25 -15.38
C ASN A 13 -7.24 6.99 -14.07
N SER A 14 -8.22 7.90 -14.04
CA SER A 14 -8.65 8.60 -12.82
C SER A 14 -9.43 7.66 -11.89
N GLY A 15 -9.04 6.38 -11.89
CA GLY A 15 -9.74 5.27 -11.26
C GLY A 15 -8.96 4.72 -10.08
N VAL A 16 -9.66 3.93 -9.28
CA VAL A 16 -9.07 3.10 -8.22
C VAL A 16 -8.08 2.12 -8.87
N PRO A 17 -6.86 1.96 -8.34
CA PRO A 17 -5.91 0.98 -8.89
C PRO A 17 -6.48 -0.45 -8.80
N GLU A 18 -6.24 -1.27 -9.82
CA GLU A 18 -6.65 -2.68 -9.91
C GLU A 18 -5.47 -3.65 -9.75
N THR A 19 -4.24 -3.13 -9.78
CA THR A 19 -2.99 -3.86 -9.51
C THR A 19 -2.02 -3.02 -8.68
N TRP A 20 -0.96 -3.66 -8.15
CA TRP A 20 0.08 -2.96 -7.39
C TRP A 20 0.83 -1.93 -8.23
N GLU A 21 1.05 -2.22 -9.51
CA GLU A 21 1.86 -1.43 -10.43
C GLU A 21 1.06 -0.33 -11.16
N ASP A 22 -0.25 -0.25 -10.93
CA ASP A 22 -1.12 0.72 -11.57
C ASP A 22 -0.78 2.16 -11.15
N GLN A 23 -0.85 3.06 -12.13
CA GLN A 23 -0.55 4.49 -11.96
C GLN A 23 0.84 4.73 -11.34
N PRO A 24 1.90 4.25 -12.03
CA PRO A 24 3.26 4.38 -11.54
C PRO A 24 3.69 5.84 -11.51
N ASP A 25 4.50 6.20 -10.52
CA ASP A 25 5.22 7.47 -10.51
C ASP A 25 6.49 7.40 -11.39
N ASP A 26 7.32 8.45 -11.33
CA ASP A 26 8.56 8.54 -12.11
C ASP A 26 9.60 7.45 -11.73
N THR A 27 9.43 6.77 -10.58
CA THR A 27 10.28 5.67 -10.13
C THR A 27 9.73 4.30 -10.53
N GLY A 28 8.52 4.24 -11.08
CA GLY A 28 7.82 3.01 -11.42
C GLY A 28 6.98 2.44 -10.27
N GLN A 29 6.87 3.13 -9.13
CA GLN A 29 6.11 2.67 -7.98
C GLN A 29 4.63 2.99 -8.15
N GLY A 30 3.76 1.99 -8.02
CA GLY A 30 2.32 2.14 -8.26
C GLY A 30 1.61 2.93 -7.17
N LEU A 31 0.44 3.47 -7.48
CA LEU A 31 -0.31 4.37 -6.58
C LEU A 31 -0.69 3.70 -5.26
N ALA A 32 -1.13 2.44 -5.30
CA ALA A 32 -1.51 1.71 -4.10
C ALA A 32 -0.31 1.53 -3.12
N GLU A 33 0.87 1.23 -3.66
CA GLU A 33 2.10 1.09 -2.86
C GLU A 33 2.47 2.40 -2.17
N ARG A 34 2.44 3.50 -2.92
CA ARG A 34 2.76 4.84 -2.39
C ARG A 34 1.75 5.28 -1.33
N ASN A 35 0.46 5.06 -1.58
CA ASN A 35 -0.61 5.42 -0.65
C ASN A 35 -0.53 4.60 0.65
N PHE A 36 -0.20 3.31 0.56
CA PHE A 36 0.04 2.47 1.73
C PHE A 36 1.18 3.02 2.58
N VAL A 37 2.34 3.29 1.97
CA VAL A 37 3.51 3.81 2.71
C VAL A 37 3.20 5.18 3.31
N SER A 38 2.58 6.09 2.55
CA SER A 38 2.21 7.42 3.04
C SER A 38 1.26 7.33 4.25
N SER A 39 0.18 6.55 4.14
CA SER A 39 -0.80 6.39 5.22
C SER A 39 -0.19 5.72 6.45
N CYS A 40 0.71 4.75 6.25
CA CYS A 40 1.43 4.12 7.34
C CYS A 40 2.38 5.11 8.05
N VAL A 41 3.11 5.93 7.30
CA VAL A 41 4.00 6.96 7.88
C VAL A 41 3.18 7.99 8.66
N GLU A 42 2.06 8.46 8.10
CA GLU A 42 1.13 9.36 8.79
C GLU A 42 0.59 8.77 10.10
N ALA A 43 0.39 7.45 10.16
CA ALA A 43 -0.07 6.75 11.36
C ALA A 43 1.05 6.49 12.40
N ASN A 44 2.31 6.74 12.05
CA ASN A 44 3.49 6.56 12.93
C ASN A 44 4.26 7.89 13.06
N ASP A 45 3.54 8.98 13.30
CA ASP A 45 4.07 10.35 13.38
C ASP A 45 4.95 10.61 14.64
N ASP A 46 4.97 9.65 15.57
CA ASP A 46 5.83 9.63 16.73
C ASP A 46 7.25 9.11 16.43
N LEU A 47 7.46 8.48 15.28
CA LEU A 47 8.77 8.05 14.80
C LEU A 47 9.46 9.16 13.98
N PRO A 48 10.79 9.24 13.98
CA PRO A 48 11.51 10.06 13.00
C PRO A 48 11.17 9.64 11.56
N ASP A 49 10.98 10.59 10.65
CA ASP A 49 10.52 10.35 9.27
C ASP A 49 11.23 9.17 8.58
N ALA A 50 12.57 9.16 8.58
CA ALA A 50 13.36 8.11 7.94
C ALA A 50 13.14 6.71 8.58
N LYS A 51 12.80 6.67 9.87
CA LYS A 51 12.49 5.45 10.61
C LYS A 51 11.09 4.96 10.28
N ALA A 52 10.09 5.85 10.25
CA ALA A 52 8.74 5.54 9.81
C ALA A 52 8.72 5.03 8.36
N GLU A 53 9.43 5.70 7.46
CA GLU A 53 9.53 5.30 6.04
C GLU A 53 10.17 3.92 5.90
N SER A 54 11.27 3.64 6.62
CA SER A 54 11.91 2.32 6.62
C SER A 54 10.98 1.23 7.14
N TYR A 55 10.28 1.49 8.24
CA TYR A 55 9.33 0.56 8.84
C TYR A 55 8.15 0.28 7.90
N CYS A 56 7.48 1.31 7.39
CA CYS A 56 6.33 1.19 6.51
C CYS A 56 6.68 0.54 5.16
N THR A 57 7.87 0.81 4.63
CA THR A 57 8.37 0.10 3.44
C THR A 57 8.57 -1.39 3.71
N CYS A 58 9.10 -1.75 4.89
CA CYS A 58 9.21 -3.16 5.29
C CYS A 58 7.82 -3.82 5.36
N VAL A 59 6.84 -3.17 6.00
CA VAL A 59 5.49 -3.72 6.13
C VAL A 59 4.87 -3.94 4.75
N LEU A 60 4.97 -2.97 3.83
CA LEU A 60 4.48 -3.13 2.46
C LEU A 60 5.08 -4.37 1.77
N VAL A 61 6.40 -4.58 1.89
CA VAL A 61 7.05 -5.76 1.32
C VAL A 61 6.48 -7.06 1.89
N LYS A 62 6.19 -7.11 3.20
CA LYS A 62 5.57 -8.29 3.83
C LYS A 62 4.13 -8.50 3.38
N VAL A 63 3.34 -7.42 3.28
CA VAL A 63 1.96 -7.47 2.76
C VAL A 63 1.93 -8.02 1.33
N LYS A 64 2.73 -7.45 0.42
CA LYS A 64 2.80 -7.92 -0.98
C LYS A 64 3.26 -9.37 -1.10
N ALA A 65 4.03 -9.88 -0.14
CA ALA A 65 4.45 -11.28 -0.10
C ALA A 65 3.37 -12.22 0.46
N ALA A 66 2.47 -11.71 1.30
CA ALA A 66 1.44 -12.50 1.98
C ALA A 66 0.14 -12.62 1.18
N VAL A 67 -0.23 -11.58 0.41
CA VAL A 67 -1.55 -11.49 -0.22
C VAL A 67 -1.50 -11.04 -1.69
N SER A 68 -2.56 -11.36 -2.43
CA SER A 68 -2.82 -10.77 -3.75
C SER A 68 -3.29 -9.32 -3.62
N TYR A 69 -3.27 -8.57 -4.73
CA TYR A 69 -3.86 -7.22 -4.75
C TYR A 69 -5.37 -7.24 -4.44
N GLU A 70 -6.10 -8.26 -4.93
CA GLU A 70 -7.53 -8.42 -4.62
C GLU A 70 -7.79 -8.58 -3.12
N GLU A 71 -6.99 -9.42 -2.44
CA GLU A 71 -7.09 -9.60 -0.98
C GLU A 71 -6.67 -8.34 -0.22
N PHE A 72 -5.66 -7.62 -0.70
CA PHE A 72 -5.30 -6.31 -0.16
C PHE A 72 -6.46 -5.30 -0.30
N GLY A 73 -7.15 -5.29 -1.44
CA GLY A 73 -8.32 -4.43 -1.66
C GLY A 73 -9.45 -4.69 -0.65
N LYS A 74 -9.65 -5.95 -0.22
CA LYS A 74 -10.62 -6.28 0.85
C LYS A 74 -10.19 -5.74 2.21
N PHE A 75 -8.89 -5.76 2.49
CA PHE A 75 -8.33 -5.12 3.68
C PHE A 75 -8.52 -3.61 3.65
N ASP A 76 -8.15 -2.96 2.54
CA ASP A 76 -8.29 -1.51 2.36
C ASP A 76 -9.75 -1.05 2.56
N ASP A 77 -10.71 -1.75 1.93
CA ASP A 77 -12.16 -1.50 2.10
C ASP A 77 -12.63 -1.70 3.56
N PHE A 78 -12.08 -2.70 4.25
CA PHE A 78 -12.37 -2.92 5.66
C PHE A 78 -11.82 -1.79 6.54
N ILE A 79 -10.58 -1.34 6.30
CA ILE A 79 -9.99 -0.19 7.00
C ILE A 79 -10.84 1.06 6.77
N ASP A 80 -11.24 1.34 5.54
CA ASP A 80 -12.03 2.53 5.21
C ASP A 80 -13.41 2.49 5.91
N THR A 81 -14.06 1.33 5.87
CA THR A 81 -15.37 1.09 6.50
C THR A 81 -15.31 1.23 8.03
N HIS A 82 -14.27 0.69 8.66
CA HIS A 82 -14.13 0.61 10.12
C HIS A 82 -13.16 1.63 10.71
N ARG A 83 -12.69 2.61 9.93
CA ARG A 83 -11.67 3.60 10.34
C ARG A 83 -11.89 4.18 11.74
N ALA A 84 -13.14 4.44 12.11
CA ALA A 84 -13.49 5.12 13.35
C ALA A 84 -13.48 4.18 14.58
N ASP A 85 -13.63 2.88 14.38
CA ASP A 85 -13.83 1.87 15.43
C ASP A 85 -12.93 0.64 15.29
N ILE A 86 -11.97 0.68 14.36
CA ILE A 86 -11.07 -0.44 14.11
C ILE A 86 -10.20 -0.76 15.33
N THR A 87 -10.04 -2.06 15.59
CA THR A 87 -9.24 -2.57 16.69
C THR A 87 -8.20 -3.58 16.21
N ALA A 88 -7.16 -3.79 17.01
CA ALA A 88 -6.16 -4.83 16.73
C ALA A 88 -6.76 -6.24 16.69
N GLU A 89 -7.79 -6.50 17.49
CA GLU A 89 -8.51 -7.79 17.49
C GLU A 89 -9.25 -8.01 16.16
N MET A 90 -10.00 -7.00 15.69
CA MET A 90 -10.65 -7.04 14.37
C MET A 90 -9.64 -7.31 13.23
N LEU A 91 -8.48 -6.65 13.29
CA LEU A 91 -7.41 -6.87 12.31
C LEU A 91 -6.84 -8.28 12.40
N SER A 92 -6.55 -8.77 13.60
CA SER A 92 -6.01 -10.13 13.78
C SER A 92 -6.98 -11.22 13.33
N GLU A 93 -8.28 -11.04 13.54
CA GLU A 93 -9.30 -12.03 13.19
C GLU A 93 -9.57 -12.10 11.68
N ASN A 94 -9.58 -10.94 11.00
CA ASN A 94 -9.96 -10.86 9.58
C ASN A 94 -8.75 -10.78 8.64
N PHE A 95 -7.62 -10.25 9.12
CA PHE A 95 -6.42 -9.97 8.34
C PHE A 95 -5.16 -10.30 9.13
N GLY A 96 -5.10 -11.49 9.74
CA GLY A 96 -3.95 -11.92 10.55
C GLY A 96 -2.60 -11.78 9.84
N TRP A 97 -2.57 -11.91 8.51
CA TRP A 97 -1.38 -11.65 7.69
C TRP A 97 -0.85 -10.22 7.81
N PHE A 98 -1.71 -9.22 8.08
CA PHE A 98 -1.31 -7.83 8.28
C PHE A 98 -0.63 -7.66 9.64
N THR A 99 -1.19 -8.26 10.69
CA THR A 99 -0.56 -8.27 12.01
C THR A 99 0.79 -8.97 11.96
N GLU A 100 0.89 -10.11 11.28
CA GLU A 100 2.17 -10.82 11.06
C GLU A 100 3.18 -9.97 10.27
N ALA A 101 2.72 -9.23 9.25
CA ALA A 101 3.56 -8.32 8.48
C ALA A 101 4.13 -7.18 9.34
N VAL A 102 3.30 -6.60 10.20
CA VAL A 102 3.69 -5.57 11.18
C VAL A 102 4.72 -6.11 12.18
N GLU A 103 4.45 -7.27 12.79
CA GLU A 103 5.34 -7.88 13.77
C GLU A 103 6.70 -8.32 13.19
N ALA A 104 6.74 -8.62 11.89
CA ALA A 104 7.97 -9.02 11.21
C ALA A 104 8.92 -7.86 10.89
N CYS A 105 8.50 -6.61 11.09
CA CYS A 105 9.25 -5.43 10.71
C CYS A 105 9.80 -4.68 11.94
N PRO A 106 11.11 -4.34 11.96
CA PRO A 106 11.68 -3.60 13.06
C PRO A 106 11.17 -2.16 13.07
N VAL A 107 10.72 -1.72 14.24
CA VAL A 107 10.46 -0.29 14.53
C VAL A 107 11.79 0.37 14.86
#